data_AF-A0A8H6YRL4-F1
#
_entry.id   AF-A0A8H6YRL4-F1
#
_cell.length_a   1.000
_cell.length_b   1.000
_cell.length_c   1.000
_cell.angle_alpha   90.00
_cell.angle_beta   90.00
_cell.angle_gamma   90.00
#
_symmetry.space_group_name_H-M   'P 1'
#
loop_
_entity.id
_entity.type
_entity.pdbx_description
1 polymer ?
#
loop_
_entity_poly.entity_id
_entity_poly.type
_entity_poly.pdbx_seq_one_letter_code
_entity_poly.pdbx_strand_id
1 'polypeptide(L)'
;MFLRNLASLLSVCSVSLYANAQLAGQTVKFQTILSAGSCLTATSNADGAPVVIKNCGTNATSLNSWVVPKGAGAVGTLQIFGDKCLDVTGGTNIDGTKLQIWTCAAGNTNQMWCLDVTNGNITDGNQIQIWDCDSSNRNQIWNSIAVTTPKSFSISPKKNPALCVAASATAANATVVIEPCSPGSALQTWSDPTGRGNIMLGDNLCMSPAGSITAGTKLVLAPCVASNVAQQWDHETGVIDNRAVSDFAFVLDLTDGNETPGSQLQIWTGPIFNGTTNNINQNWIVINTF
;
A
#
# COMPACT_ATOMS: atom_id res chain seq x y z
N MET A 1 19.18 40.19 20.74
CA MET A 1 17.81 40.08 21.29
C MET A 1 16.87 40.31 20.10
N PHE A 2 16.42 39.28 19.39
CA PHE A 2 15.35 38.36 19.78
C PHE A 2 15.49 37.01 19.07
N LEU A 3 15.29 35.92 19.82
CA LEU A 3 14.91 34.62 19.29
C LEU A 3 13.45 34.67 18.79
N ARG A 4 13.14 33.96 17.69
CA ARG A 4 11.87 33.25 17.51
C ARG A 4 12.08 31.94 16.73
N ASN A 5 11.80 30.82 17.41
CA ASN A 5 11.48 29.50 16.85
C ASN A 5 10.37 29.62 15.77
N LEU A 6 10.39 28.75 14.75
CA LEU A 6 9.31 27.78 14.47
C LEU A 6 9.65 26.90 13.26
N ALA A 7 9.12 25.68 13.30
CA ALA A 7 9.34 24.56 12.40
C ALA A 7 8.82 24.77 10.96
N SER A 8 9.19 23.81 10.10
CA SER A 8 8.68 23.51 8.74
C SER A 8 9.29 24.29 7.57
N LEU A 9 10.31 23.68 6.94
CA LEU A 9 10.70 23.95 5.55
C LEU A 9 11.40 22.69 5.02
N LEU A 10 10.63 21.62 4.82
CA LEU A 10 10.99 20.56 3.87
C LEU A 10 10.47 21.01 2.51
N SER A 11 11.21 21.90 1.86
CA SER A 11 11.08 22.16 0.43
C SER A 11 11.74 20.99 -0.30
N VAL A 12 10.95 19.98 -0.64
CA VAL A 12 11.42 18.88 -1.48
C VAL A 12 11.16 19.28 -2.93
N CYS A 13 12.11 20.02 -3.49
CA CYS A 13 12.31 19.99 -4.92
C CYS A 13 13.09 18.73 -5.26
N SER A 14 12.42 17.77 -5.90
CA SER A 14 12.99 16.83 -6.86
C SER A 14 11.99 15.71 -7.05
N VAL A 15 11.45 15.57 -8.27
CA VAL A 15 11.18 14.23 -8.78
C VAL A 15 12.38 13.85 -9.66
N SER A 16 13.60 13.90 -9.12
CA SER A 16 14.29 12.63 -8.96
C SER A 16 13.42 11.71 -8.12
N LEU A 17 13.03 10.54 -8.65
CA LEU A 17 12.48 9.45 -7.86
C LEU A 17 13.54 8.91 -6.88
N TYR A 18 14.05 9.74 -5.97
CA TYR A 18 14.03 9.33 -4.59
C TYR A 18 12.57 9.39 -4.20
N ALA A 19 11.83 8.33 -4.56
CA ALA A 19 10.74 7.93 -3.70
C ALA A 19 11.33 8.03 -2.30
N ASN A 20 10.76 8.88 -1.45
CA ASN A 20 10.94 8.77 -0.02
C ASN A 20 10.92 7.26 0.24
N ALA A 21 11.95 6.66 0.86
CA ALA A 21 12.00 5.20 1.01
C ALA A 21 10.70 4.63 1.61
N GLN A 22 9.95 5.50 2.29
CA GLN A 22 8.59 5.34 2.81
C GLN A 22 7.45 5.13 1.79
N LEU A 23 7.56 5.60 0.54
CA LEU A 23 6.52 5.46 -0.49
C LEU A 23 6.81 4.38 -1.52
N ALA A 24 8.00 3.80 -1.51
CA ALA A 24 8.36 2.70 -2.39
C ALA A 24 7.43 1.50 -2.17
N GLY A 25 6.76 1.05 -3.23
CA GLY A 25 5.75 0.00 -3.20
C GLY A 25 4.35 0.43 -2.81
N GLN A 26 4.14 1.72 -2.53
CA GLN A 26 2.82 2.25 -2.15
C GLN A 26 2.04 2.69 -3.38
N THR A 27 0.71 2.61 -3.28
CA THR A 27 -0.21 3.26 -4.21
C THR A 27 -0.47 4.69 -3.75
N VAL A 28 -0.39 5.65 -4.66
CA VAL A 28 -0.53 7.08 -4.39
C VAL A 28 -1.36 7.79 -5.47
N LYS A 29 -1.98 8.91 -5.10
CA LYS A 29 -2.48 9.95 -6.00
C LYS A 29 -1.40 11.00 -6.12
N PHE A 30 -1.17 11.51 -7.32
CA PHE A 30 -0.39 12.71 -7.53
C PHE A 30 -1.34 13.89 -7.73
N GLN A 31 -1.32 14.83 -6.78
CA GLN A 31 -2.05 16.09 -6.87
C GLN A 31 -1.11 17.22 -7.26
N THR A 32 -1.52 18.07 -8.20
CA THR A 32 -0.75 19.28 -8.48
C THR A 32 -0.89 20.29 -7.33
N ILE A 33 0.16 21.04 -7.03
CA ILE A 33 0.05 22.14 -6.05
C ILE A 33 -0.75 23.34 -6.59
N LEU A 34 -1.06 23.37 -7.88
CA LEU A 34 -1.87 24.42 -8.51
C LEU A 34 -3.34 24.34 -8.08
N SER A 35 -3.81 23.14 -7.69
CA SER A 35 -5.16 22.89 -7.20
C SER A 35 -5.21 21.58 -6.42
N ALA A 36 -5.65 21.62 -5.17
CA ALA A 36 -5.82 20.42 -4.33
C ALA A 36 -6.93 19.48 -4.86
N GLY A 37 -7.72 19.89 -5.84
CA GLY A 37 -8.77 19.09 -6.46
C GLY A 37 -8.35 18.38 -7.75
N SER A 38 -7.12 18.57 -8.22
CA SER A 38 -6.67 18.13 -9.55
C SER A 38 -5.57 17.06 -9.46
N CYS A 39 -5.82 15.91 -10.09
CA CYS A 39 -4.98 14.71 -10.00
C CYS A 39 -4.45 14.24 -11.36
N LEU A 40 -3.25 13.66 -11.34
CA LEU A 40 -2.69 12.86 -12.43
C LEU A 40 -3.57 11.63 -12.68
N THR A 41 -4.18 11.55 -13.86
CA THR A 41 -5.23 10.57 -14.16
C THR A 41 -5.04 9.98 -15.55
N ALA A 42 -5.02 8.65 -15.67
CA ALA A 42 -5.12 7.97 -16.96
C ALA A 42 -6.58 7.99 -17.46
N THR A 43 -6.81 8.21 -18.76
CA THR A 43 -8.18 8.27 -19.29
C THR A 43 -8.86 6.91 -19.42
N SER A 44 -8.10 5.82 -19.55
CA SER A 44 -8.58 4.44 -19.61
C SER A 44 -7.42 3.45 -19.35
N ASN A 45 -7.69 2.14 -19.39
CA ASN A 45 -6.67 1.06 -19.28
C ASN A 45 -6.17 0.56 -20.67
N ALA A 46 -6.31 1.36 -21.71
CA ALA A 46 -5.79 1.01 -23.04
C ALA A 46 -4.35 1.51 -23.20
N ASP A 47 -3.50 0.75 -23.89
CA ASP A 47 -2.19 1.26 -24.30
C ASP A 47 -2.35 2.53 -25.15
N GLY A 48 -1.55 3.55 -24.85
CA GLY A 48 -1.64 4.87 -25.48
C GLY A 48 -2.72 5.77 -24.86
N ALA A 49 -3.43 5.35 -23.82
CA ALA A 49 -4.40 6.21 -23.16
C ALA A 49 -3.70 7.46 -22.57
N PRO A 50 -4.18 8.68 -22.89
CA PRO A 50 -3.62 9.92 -22.35
C PRO A 50 -3.58 9.96 -20.82
N VAL A 51 -2.53 10.59 -20.29
CA VAL A 51 -2.46 10.97 -18.88
C VAL A 51 -2.72 12.46 -18.76
N VAL A 52 -3.75 12.81 -17.99
CA VAL A 52 -4.32 14.16 -17.94
C VAL A 52 -4.42 14.69 -16.51
N ILE A 53 -4.60 16.00 -16.37
CA ILE A 53 -5.24 16.58 -15.19
C ILE A 53 -6.73 16.25 -15.23
N LYS A 54 -7.25 15.74 -14.11
CA LYS A 54 -8.68 15.57 -13.90
C LYS A 54 -9.03 15.80 -12.44
N ASN A 55 -10.28 16.16 -12.15
CA ASN A 55 -10.80 16.17 -10.79
C ASN A 55 -10.47 14.87 -10.05
N CYS A 56 -9.87 14.99 -8.87
CA CYS A 56 -9.42 13.87 -8.05
C CYS A 56 -10.55 12.94 -7.57
N GLY A 57 -11.79 13.45 -7.53
CA GLY A 57 -12.90 12.87 -6.80
C GLY A 57 -12.69 12.87 -5.29
N THR A 58 -13.73 12.48 -4.54
CA THR A 58 -13.63 12.25 -3.10
C THR A 58 -12.79 11.02 -2.77
N ASN A 59 -12.91 9.96 -3.57
CA ASN A 59 -12.21 8.68 -3.39
C ASN A 59 -11.20 8.42 -4.52
N ALA A 60 -10.23 7.55 -4.27
CA ALA A 60 -9.37 7.04 -5.34
C ALA A 60 -10.13 6.11 -6.27
N THR A 61 -9.77 6.17 -7.55
CA THR A 61 -10.25 5.23 -8.57
C THR A 61 -9.03 4.53 -9.17
N SER A 62 -9.24 3.44 -9.90
CA SER A 62 -8.15 2.78 -10.62
C SER A 62 -7.44 3.72 -11.61
N LEU A 63 -8.11 4.77 -12.11
CA LEU A 63 -7.57 5.73 -13.08
C LEU A 63 -6.55 6.73 -12.49
N ASN A 64 -6.53 6.92 -11.16
CA ASN A 64 -5.65 7.87 -10.48
C ASN A 64 -4.89 7.26 -9.29
N SER A 65 -4.77 5.93 -9.28
CA SER A 65 -4.07 5.16 -8.25
C SER A 65 -2.76 4.62 -8.83
N TRP A 66 -1.68 5.37 -8.62
CA TRP A 66 -0.37 5.09 -9.18
C TRP A 66 0.49 4.34 -8.17
N VAL A 67 1.10 3.23 -8.57
CA VAL A 67 2.03 2.47 -7.74
C VAL A 67 3.44 3.00 -7.96
N VAL A 68 4.11 3.35 -6.86
CA VAL A 68 5.53 3.73 -6.86
C VAL A 68 6.36 2.44 -6.78
N PRO A 69 7.23 2.12 -7.76
CA PRO A 69 8.04 0.90 -7.72
C PRO A 69 8.97 0.79 -6.49
N LYS A 70 9.27 -0.42 -6.00
CA LYS A 70 10.26 -0.68 -4.94
C LYS A 70 11.69 -0.81 -5.51
N GLY A 71 12.69 -0.15 -4.89
CA GLY A 71 14.13 -0.44 -5.09
C GLY A 71 15.03 0.75 -5.45
N ALA A 72 16.19 0.85 -4.80
CA ALA A 72 17.26 1.78 -5.16
C ALA A 72 17.98 1.27 -6.42
N GLY A 73 17.63 1.84 -7.58
CA GLY A 73 18.12 1.39 -8.88
C GLY A 73 17.02 0.93 -9.84
N ALA A 74 15.76 0.88 -9.40
CA ALA A 74 14.63 0.78 -10.31
C ALA A 74 14.41 2.15 -10.96
N VAL A 75 15.13 2.34 -12.07
CA VAL A 75 14.79 3.22 -13.17
C VAL A 75 13.42 2.76 -13.71
N GLY A 76 12.34 3.06 -12.98
CA GLY A 76 11.01 2.48 -13.18
C GLY A 76 9.92 3.55 -13.18
N THR A 77 9.14 3.60 -14.26
CA THR A 77 8.01 4.50 -14.45
C THR A 77 6.89 4.18 -13.45
N LEU A 78 6.10 5.20 -13.07
CA LEU A 78 4.93 5.01 -12.19
C LEU A 78 4.00 3.96 -12.80
N GLN A 79 3.60 2.96 -12.01
CA GLN A 79 2.73 1.89 -12.49
C GLN A 79 1.26 2.20 -12.23
N ILE A 80 0.37 1.64 -13.05
CA ILE A 80 -1.09 1.73 -12.92
C ILE A 80 -1.74 0.49 -13.54
N PHE A 81 -2.93 0.12 -13.08
CA PHE A 81 -3.68 -1.07 -13.53
C PHE A 81 -2.93 -2.43 -13.42
N GLY A 82 -1.82 -2.48 -12.68
CA GLY A 82 -1.04 -3.68 -12.41
C GLY A 82 0.06 -3.99 -13.44
N ASP A 83 -0.18 -3.69 -14.72
CA ASP A 83 0.77 -3.99 -15.82
C ASP A 83 1.06 -2.80 -16.75
N LYS A 84 0.47 -1.63 -16.48
CA LYS A 84 0.70 -0.39 -17.23
C LYS A 84 1.65 0.53 -16.48
N CYS A 85 2.37 1.33 -17.23
CA CYS A 85 3.39 2.23 -16.78
C CYS A 85 3.14 3.62 -17.39
N LEU A 86 3.44 4.67 -16.64
CA LEU A 86 3.50 6.04 -17.15
C LEU A 86 4.58 6.11 -18.23
N ASP A 87 4.22 6.59 -19.40
CA ASP A 87 5.05 6.46 -20.59
C ASP A 87 5.12 7.78 -21.34
N VAL A 88 6.30 8.07 -21.89
CA VAL A 88 6.52 9.20 -22.77
C VAL A 88 6.12 8.77 -24.17
N THR A 89 5.10 9.40 -24.76
CA THR A 89 4.57 8.98 -26.05
C THR A 89 5.67 8.89 -27.11
N GLY A 90 5.77 7.72 -27.75
CA GLY A 90 6.76 7.44 -28.79
C GLY A 90 8.21 7.36 -28.27
N GLY A 91 8.43 7.27 -26.96
CA GLY A 91 9.76 7.21 -26.34
C GLY A 91 10.60 8.47 -26.57
N THR A 92 9.98 9.59 -26.95
CA THR A 92 10.66 10.82 -27.36
C THR A 92 10.93 11.71 -26.16
N ASN A 93 12.19 11.79 -25.71
CA ASN A 93 12.57 12.59 -24.55
C ASN A 93 12.82 14.07 -24.91
N ILE A 94 11.78 14.76 -25.38
CA ILE A 94 11.82 16.20 -25.73
C ILE A 94 10.76 16.93 -24.91
N ASP A 95 11.12 18.09 -24.38
CA ASP A 95 10.20 19.01 -23.70
C ASP A 95 8.90 19.22 -24.47
N GLY A 96 7.78 19.07 -23.77
CA GLY A 96 6.45 19.17 -24.34
C GLY A 96 5.88 17.87 -24.88
N THR A 97 6.68 16.79 -24.95
CA THR A 97 6.17 15.47 -25.32
C THR A 97 5.12 15.01 -24.31
N LYS A 98 3.98 14.55 -24.82
CA LYS A 98 2.85 14.18 -23.98
C LYS A 98 3.06 12.82 -23.31
N LEU A 99 2.44 12.68 -22.14
CA LEU A 99 2.41 11.44 -21.40
C LEU A 99 1.17 10.62 -21.75
N GLN A 100 1.38 9.32 -21.77
CA GLN A 100 0.38 8.28 -21.92
C GLN A 100 0.64 7.18 -20.88
N ILE A 101 -0.17 6.13 -20.91
CA ILE A 101 0.20 4.85 -20.30
C ILE A 101 0.53 3.85 -21.39
N TRP A 102 1.41 2.91 -21.05
CA TRP A 102 1.74 1.78 -21.92
C TRP A 102 2.10 0.56 -21.08
N THR A 103 1.96 -0.63 -21.65
CA THR A 103 2.42 -1.87 -21.02
C THR A 103 3.88 -1.74 -20.57
N CYS A 104 4.12 -2.05 -19.29
CA CYS A 104 5.45 -1.89 -18.68
C CYS A 104 6.51 -2.74 -19.40
N ALA A 105 7.66 -2.12 -19.71
CA ALA A 105 8.83 -2.80 -20.26
C ALA A 105 10.05 -2.57 -19.36
N ALA A 106 10.78 -3.65 -19.03
CA ALA A 106 11.97 -3.56 -18.19
C ALA A 106 13.11 -2.82 -18.89
N GLY A 107 13.88 -2.01 -18.14
CA GLY A 107 15.12 -1.39 -18.63
C GLY A 107 14.94 -0.16 -19.53
N ASN A 108 13.79 0.52 -19.52
CA ASN A 108 13.61 1.78 -20.23
C ASN A 108 14.33 2.94 -19.49
N THR A 109 15.38 3.50 -20.11
CA THR A 109 16.37 4.40 -19.47
C THR A 109 16.14 5.88 -19.73
N ASN A 110 14.96 6.28 -20.22
CA ASN A 110 14.63 7.68 -20.46
C ASN A 110 14.38 8.43 -19.14
N GLN A 111 15.42 8.83 -18.40
CA GLN A 111 15.32 9.06 -16.96
C GLN A 111 15.87 10.39 -16.41
N MET A 112 15.62 11.50 -17.09
CA MET A 112 15.72 12.82 -16.47
C MET A 112 14.67 13.76 -17.07
N TRP A 113 13.45 13.72 -16.54
CA TRP A 113 12.40 14.68 -16.88
C TRP A 113 11.43 14.81 -15.71
N CYS A 114 10.80 15.97 -15.62
CA CYS A 114 9.81 16.26 -14.61
C CYS A 114 8.41 16.24 -15.23
N LEU A 115 7.44 15.74 -14.45
CA LEU A 115 6.02 15.81 -14.80
C LEU A 115 5.60 17.27 -14.79
N ASP A 116 5.13 17.79 -15.92
CA ASP A 116 4.71 19.18 -16.07
C ASP A 116 3.22 19.26 -16.44
N VAL A 117 2.46 20.01 -15.65
CA VAL A 117 1.11 20.42 -16.03
C VAL A 117 1.23 21.37 -17.22
N THR A 118 0.91 20.89 -18.42
CA THR A 118 1.03 21.66 -19.66
C THR A 118 0.46 23.07 -19.49
N ASN A 119 1.32 24.08 -19.63
CA ASN A 119 0.99 25.51 -19.50
C ASN A 119 0.35 25.91 -18.15
N GLY A 120 0.51 25.10 -17.10
CA GLY A 120 -0.16 25.29 -15.81
C GLY A 120 -1.68 25.17 -15.87
N ASN A 121 -2.23 24.62 -16.97
CA ASN A 121 -3.67 24.56 -17.18
C ASN A 121 -4.29 23.39 -16.39
N ILE A 122 -5.14 23.71 -15.42
CA ILE A 122 -5.81 22.74 -14.55
C ILE A 122 -7.21 22.34 -15.04
N THR A 123 -7.60 22.70 -16.27
CA THR A 123 -8.85 22.22 -16.87
C THR A 123 -8.82 20.70 -17.03
N ASP A 124 -9.90 20.05 -16.62
CA ASP A 124 -10.08 18.60 -16.78
C ASP A 124 -9.86 18.17 -18.24
N GLY A 125 -9.01 17.16 -18.42
CA GLY A 125 -8.61 16.64 -19.72
C GLY A 125 -7.33 17.27 -20.29
N ASN A 126 -6.74 18.29 -19.65
CA ASN A 126 -5.45 18.81 -20.09
C ASN A 126 -4.36 17.73 -19.95
N GLN A 127 -3.75 17.33 -21.07
CA GLN A 127 -2.78 16.25 -21.09
C GLN A 127 -1.44 16.70 -20.49
N ILE A 128 -0.85 15.86 -19.65
CA ILE A 128 0.44 16.10 -19.01
C ILE A 128 1.55 15.92 -20.04
N GLN A 129 2.63 16.66 -19.84
CA GLN A 129 3.84 16.56 -20.65
C GLN A 129 5.06 16.32 -19.77
N ILE A 130 6.14 15.91 -20.43
CA ILE A 130 7.48 15.99 -19.85
C ILE A 130 8.06 17.37 -20.09
N TRP A 131 8.91 17.81 -19.17
CA TRP A 131 9.72 19.00 -19.32
C TRP A 131 11.01 18.86 -18.51
N ASP A 132 12.02 19.64 -18.86
CA ASP A 132 13.21 19.83 -18.05
C ASP A 132 12.82 20.25 -16.62
N CYS A 133 13.50 19.65 -15.65
CA CYS A 133 13.19 19.84 -14.25
C CYS A 133 13.59 21.25 -13.76
N ASP A 134 12.61 22.00 -13.29
CA ASP A 134 12.74 23.30 -12.66
C ASP A 134 12.01 23.33 -11.31
N SER A 135 12.80 23.38 -10.24
CA SER A 135 12.37 23.50 -8.85
C SER A 135 11.43 24.67 -8.55
N SER A 136 11.52 25.74 -9.34
CA SER A 136 10.76 26.97 -9.18
C SER A 136 9.48 26.97 -10.01
N ASN A 137 9.37 26.06 -10.98
CA ASN A 137 8.18 25.90 -11.79
C ASN A 137 7.10 25.15 -11.02
N ARG A 138 6.08 25.89 -10.59
CA ARG A 138 4.93 25.35 -9.85
C ARG A 138 4.14 24.29 -10.63
N ASN A 139 4.25 24.26 -11.97
CA ASN A 139 3.60 23.25 -12.81
C ASN A 139 4.24 21.87 -12.65
N GLN A 140 5.43 21.80 -12.05
CA GLN A 140 6.21 20.58 -11.87
C GLN A 140 6.23 20.07 -10.43
N ILE A 141 5.51 20.74 -9.52
CA ILE A 141 5.46 20.37 -8.12
C ILE A 141 4.17 19.60 -7.85
N TRP A 142 4.32 18.41 -7.27
CA TRP A 142 3.24 17.47 -7.03
C TRP A 142 3.25 16.99 -5.58
N ASN A 143 2.08 16.91 -4.97
CA ASN A 143 1.86 16.22 -3.71
C ASN A 143 1.54 14.74 -3.98
N SER A 144 2.32 13.83 -3.42
CA SER A 144 1.99 12.40 -3.40
C SER A 144 1.14 12.08 -2.17
N ILE A 145 -0.09 11.64 -2.39
CA ILE A 145 -1.02 11.27 -1.33
C ILE A 145 -1.21 9.78 -1.37
N ALA A 146 -0.88 9.07 -0.28
CA ALA A 146 -1.12 7.64 -0.19
C ALA A 146 -2.60 7.33 -0.49
N VAL A 147 -2.83 6.52 -1.51
CA VAL A 147 -4.16 6.02 -1.83
C VAL A 147 -4.45 4.93 -0.83
N THR A 148 -5.40 5.21 0.05
CA THR A 148 -5.92 4.21 0.97
C THR A 148 -7.03 3.39 0.32
N THR A 149 -6.79 2.85 -0.88
CA THR A 149 -7.67 1.78 -1.39
C THR A 149 -7.55 0.64 -0.38
N PRO A 150 -8.64 0.26 0.31
CA PRO A 150 -8.58 -0.87 1.22
C PRO A 150 -8.10 -2.08 0.41
N LYS A 151 -6.87 -2.56 0.67
CA LYS A 151 -6.51 -3.92 0.29
C LYS A 151 -7.37 -4.80 1.16
N SER A 152 -8.58 -5.10 0.72
CA SER A 152 -9.46 -6.03 1.43
C SER A 152 -9.04 -7.45 1.09
N PHE A 153 -8.93 -8.31 2.10
CA PHE A 153 -8.53 -9.69 1.92
C PHE A 153 -9.15 -10.58 3.00
N SER A 154 -9.18 -11.87 2.70
CA SER A 154 -9.38 -12.92 3.70
C SER A 154 -8.05 -13.62 4.00
N ILE A 155 -7.94 -14.17 5.21
CA ILE A 155 -6.81 -14.99 5.63
C ILE A 155 -7.35 -16.38 5.95
N SER A 156 -6.74 -17.42 5.40
CA SER A 156 -7.10 -18.82 5.67
C SER A 156 -5.87 -19.64 6.05
N PRO A 157 -5.99 -20.63 6.97
CA PRO A 157 -4.93 -21.60 7.19
C PRO A 157 -4.63 -22.35 5.88
N LYS A 158 -3.35 -22.52 5.55
CA LYS A 158 -2.95 -23.24 4.34
C LYS A 158 -3.36 -24.71 4.38
N LYS A 159 -3.38 -25.32 5.57
CA LYS A 159 -3.76 -26.72 5.78
C LYS A 159 -5.25 -26.97 5.53
N ASN A 160 -6.11 -26.06 5.95
CA ASN A 160 -7.55 -26.13 5.74
C ASN A 160 -8.12 -24.79 5.25
N PRO A 161 -8.11 -24.54 3.92
CA PRO A 161 -8.60 -23.30 3.34
C PRO A 161 -10.11 -23.08 3.43
N ALA A 162 -10.89 -24.06 3.93
CA ALA A 162 -12.31 -23.89 4.19
C ALA A 162 -12.59 -23.07 5.47
N LEU A 163 -11.55 -22.82 6.27
CA LEU A 163 -11.59 -21.98 7.46
C LEU A 163 -10.98 -20.61 7.15
N CYS A 164 -11.52 -19.58 7.78
CA CYS A 164 -11.13 -18.20 7.62
C CYS A 164 -10.86 -17.58 8.99
N VAL A 165 -9.83 -16.75 9.07
CA VAL A 165 -9.57 -15.91 10.25
C VAL A 165 -10.71 -14.91 10.38
N ALA A 166 -11.32 -14.88 11.55
CA ALA A 166 -12.48 -14.08 11.87
C ALA A 166 -12.27 -13.34 13.20
N ALA A 167 -12.95 -12.21 13.38
CA ALA A 167 -13.18 -11.67 14.71
C ALA A 167 -14.45 -12.28 15.33
N SER A 168 -14.45 -12.53 16.63
CA SER A 168 -15.65 -13.01 17.33
C SER A 168 -16.75 -11.95 17.48
N ALA A 169 -16.41 -10.66 17.34
CA ALA A 169 -17.34 -9.53 17.30
C ALA A 169 -16.66 -8.29 16.69
N THR A 170 -17.45 -7.30 16.27
CA THR A 170 -16.97 -5.97 15.82
C THR A 170 -16.73 -5.02 16.99
N ALA A 171 -15.98 -5.46 18.00
CA ALA A 171 -15.71 -4.70 19.23
C ALA A 171 -14.25 -4.83 19.69
N ALA A 172 -13.75 -3.82 20.41
CA ALA A 172 -12.46 -3.93 21.07
C ALA A 172 -12.46 -5.09 22.09
N ASN A 173 -11.32 -5.76 22.21
CA ASN A 173 -11.12 -7.00 22.95
C ASN A 173 -11.86 -8.23 22.41
N ALA A 174 -12.57 -8.12 21.27
CA ALA A 174 -13.03 -9.30 20.56
C ALA A 174 -11.83 -10.15 20.15
N THR A 175 -11.97 -11.46 20.28
CA THR A 175 -10.90 -12.41 20.01
C THR A 175 -10.77 -12.67 18.52
N VAL A 176 -9.56 -12.91 18.05
CA VAL A 176 -9.30 -13.37 16.68
C VAL A 176 -9.29 -14.89 16.67
N VAL A 177 -10.15 -15.49 15.87
CA VAL A 177 -10.43 -16.93 15.82
C VAL A 177 -10.41 -17.44 14.38
N ILE A 178 -10.52 -18.75 14.21
CA ILE A 178 -10.88 -19.37 12.93
C ILE A 178 -12.34 -19.78 12.91
N GLU A 179 -13.02 -19.57 11.79
CA GLU A 179 -14.42 -19.96 11.57
C GLU A 179 -14.58 -20.55 10.16
N PRO A 180 -15.65 -21.30 9.86
CA PRO A 180 -15.98 -21.64 8.48
C PRO A 180 -16.03 -20.37 7.62
N CYS A 181 -15.38 -20.42 6.45
CA CYS A 181 -15.37 -19.29 5.53
C CYS A 181 -16.80 -18.94 5.10
N SER A 182 -17.16 -17.68 5.25
CA SER A 182 -18.45 -17.09 4.91
C SER A 182 -18.20 -15.88 4.00
N PRO A 183 -18.22 -16.07 2.66
CA PRO A 183 -17.97 -15.00 1.70
C PRO A 183 -18.89 -13.79 1.95
N GLY A 184 -18.30 -12.59 2.01
CA GLY A 184 -19.03 -11.35 2.28
C GLY A 184 -19.27 -11.06 3.77
N SER A 185 -18.84 -11.93 4.69
CA SER A 185 -18.90 -11.65 6.13
C SER A 185 -17.96 -10.52 6.53
N ALA A 186 -18.51 -9.45 7.11
CA ALA A 186 -17.72 -8.34 7.64
C ALA A 186 -16.77 -8.76 8.78
N LEU A 187 -17.01 -9.90 9.43
CA LEU A 187 -16.13 -10.44 10.48
C LEU A 187 -14.92 -11.19 9.93
N GLN A 188 -14.91 -11.51 8.64
CA GLN A 188 -13.85 -12.27 7.96
C GLN A 188 -13.15 -11.47 6.84
N THR A 189 -13.62 -10.26 6.60
CA THR A 189 -13.01 -9.31 5.66
C THR A 189 -12.08 -8.38 6.40
N TRP A 190 -10.78 -8.56 6.17
CA TRP A 190 -9.73 -7.72 6.74
C TRP A 190 -9.28 -6.69 5.71
N SER A 191 -8.67 -5.61 6.16
CA SER A 191 -8.09 -4.61 5.26
C SER A 191 -6.76 -4.06 5.76
N ASP A 192 -5.85 -3.68 4.87
CA ASP A 192 -4.73 -2.79 5.21
C ASP A 192 -4.80 -1.55 4.32
N PRO A 193 -5.67 -0.58 4.65
CA PRO A 193 -5.88 0.59 3.82
C PRO A 193 -4.65 1.48 3.76
N THR A 194 -3.71 1.40 4.72
CA THR A 194 -2.54 2.30 4.73
C THR A 194 -1.30 1.67 4.10
N GLY A 195 -1.30 0.35 3.88
CA GLY A 195 -0.13 -0.43 3.51
C GLY A 195 0.93 -0.50 4.62
N ARG A 196 0.59 -0.07 5.85
CA ARG A 196 1.53 -0.06 7.00
C ARG A 196 1.55 -1.38 7.75
N GLY A 197 0.84 -2.39 7.28
CA GLY A 197 0.71 -3.70 7.93
C GLY A 197 -0.35 -3.73 9.02
N ASN A 198 -1.13 -2.66 9.20
CA ASN A 198 -2.26 -2.69 10.12
C ASN A 198 -3.38 -3.52 9.49
N ILE A 199 -3.52 -4.79 9.92
CA ILE A 199 -4.61 -5.67 9.51
C ILE A 199 -5.87 -5.25 10.28
N MET A 200 -6.77 -4.58 9.59
CA MET A 200 -7.95 -3.90 10.14
C MET A 200 -9.24 -4.68 9.89
N LEU A 201 -10.12 -4.67 10.88
CA LEU A 201 -11.53 -5.03 10.75
C LEU A 201 -12.38 -3.75 10.82
N GLY A 202 -13.13 -3.46 9.75
CA GLY A 202 -13.83 -2.19 9.62
C GLY A 202 -12.86 -1.00 9.64
N ASP A 203 -13.28 0.11 10.25
CA ASP A 203 -12.58 1.40 10.06
C ASP A 203 -11.48 1.69 11.09
N ASN A 204 -11.45 1.02 12.26
CA ASN A 204 -10.56 1.42 13.36
C ASN A 204 -10.16 0.29 14.33
N LEU A 205 -10.44 -0.97 14.02
CA LEU A 205 -10.03 -2.09 14.86
C LEU A 205 -8.92 -2.86 14.17
N CYS A 206 -7.79 -3.04 14.84
CA CYS A 206 -6.61 -3.73 14.33
C CYS A 206 -6.43 -5.07 15.05
N MET A 207 -6.00 -6.08 14.30
CA MET A 207 -5.48 -7.31 14.85
C MET A 207 -4.24 -7.01 15.71
N SER A 208 -4.35 -7.23 17.01
CA SER A 208 -3.39 -6.79 18.01
C SER A 208 -3.06 -7.92 18.99
N PRO A 209 -1.81 -8.03 19.45
CA PRO A 209 -1.50 -8.80 20.64
C PRO A 209 -2.32 -8.26 21.83
N ALA A 210 -2.88 -9.15 22.66
CA ALA A 210 -3.61 -8.77 23.88
C ALA A 210 -2.70 -8.23 24.99
N GLY A 211 -1.37 -8.28 24.82
CA GLY A 211 -0.37 -7.85 25.78
C GLY A 211 1.02 -7.81 25.16
N SER A 212 2.06 -8.08 25.96
CA SER A 212 3.43 -8.17 25.47
C SER A 212 3.59 -9.24 24.39
N ILE A 213 4.48 -8.99 23.42
CA ILE A 213 4.77 -9.92 22.33
C ILE A 213 5.66 -11.03 22.86
N THR A 214 5.03 -12.13 23.24
CA THR A 214 5.67 -13.35 23.74
C THR A 214 4.95 -14.55 23.16
N ALA A 215 5.61 -15.72 23.14
CA ALA A 215 4.98 -16.94 22.68
C ALA A 215 3.74 -17.26 23.52
N GLY A 216 2.61 -17.46 22.85
CA GLY A 216 1.31 -17.75 23.46
C GLY A 216 0.41 -16.53 23.64
N THR A 217 0.91 -15.31 23.41
CA THR A 217 0.08 -14.10 23.49
C THR A 217 -1.07 -14.19 22.50
N LYS A 218 -2.30 -14.15 22.99
CA LYS A 218 -3.51 -14.24 22.15
C LYS A 218 -3.74 -12.95 21.35
N LEU A 219 -4.40 -13.11 20.20
CA LEU A 219 -4.79 -11.98 19.37
C LEU A 219 -6.23 -11.53 19.64
N VAL A 220 -6.37 -10.22 19.72
CA VAL A 220 -7.65 -9.52 19.91
C VAL A 220 -7.75 -8.35 18.94
N LEU A 221 -8.94 -7.78 18.82
CA LEU A 221 -9.14 -6.48 18.22
C LEU A 221 -8.82 -5.38 19.22
N ALA A 222 -8.03 -4.40 18.82
CA ALA A 222 -7.80 -3.18 19.58
C ALA A 222 -7.92 -1.96 18.66
N PRO A 223 -8.19 -0.75 19.20
CA PRO A 223 -8.11 0.47 18.41
C PRO A 223 -6.78 0.56 17.66
N CYS A 224 -6.84 0.92 16.39
CA CYS A 224 -5.66 1.05 15.56
C CYS A 224 -4.79 2.24 16.00
N VAL A 225 -3.51 2.01 16.20
CA VAL A 225 -2.51 3.02 16.53
C VAL A 225 -1.38 2.96 15.50
N ALA A 226 -1.32 3.94 14.61
CA ALA A 226 -0.40 3.93 13.46
C ALA A 226 1.09 3.86 13.85
N SER A 227 1.47 4.36 15.02
CA SER A 227 2.83 4.30 15.55
C SER A 227 3.15 3.01 16.32
N ASN A 228 2.15 2.16 16.57
CA ASN A 228 2.32 0.93 17.32
C ASN A 228 2.73 -0.21 16.39
N VAL A 229 4.03 -0.49 16.34
CA VAL A 229 4.60 -1.58 15.54
C VAL A 229 4.05 -2.97 15.93
N ALA A 230 3.54 -3.14 17.15
CA ALA A 230 2.94 -4.41 17.60
C ALA A 230 1.65 -4.76 16.85
N GLN A 231 0.98 -3.77 16.25
CA GLN A 231 -0.22 -3.93 15.43
C GLN A 231 0.08 -4.01 13.93
N GLN A 232 1.36 -4.08 13.55
CA GLN A 232 1.80 -4.09 12.16
C GLN A 232 2.32 -5.47 11.78
N TRP A 233 1.85 -5.97 10.63
CA TRP A 233 2.06 -7.33 10.17
C TRP A 233 2.50 -7.36 8.71
N ASP A 234 3.52 -8.14 8.41
CA ASP A 234 3.89 -8.52 7.05
C ASP A 234 3.06 -9.71 6.61
N HIS A 235 2.04 -9.43 5.79
CA HIS A 235 1.00 -10.39 5.39
C HIS A 235 1.05 -10.73 3.89
N GLU A 236 2.04 -10.21 3.16
CA GLU A 236 2.22 -10.49 1.73
C GLU A 236 2.93 -11.84 1.50
N THR A 237 3.39 -12.50 2.56
CA THR A 237 4.06 -13.80 2.49
C THR A 237 3.18 -14.89 3.09
N GLY A 238 3.42 -16.16 2.73
CA GLY A 238 2.68 -17.29 3.30
C GLY A 238 2.85 -17.47 4.82
N VAL A 239 3.73 -16.70 5.46
CA VAL A 239 3.86 -16.57 6.91
C VAL A 239 3.55 -15.12 7.28
N ILE A 240 2.67 -14.90 8.26
CA ILE A 240 2.30 -13.54 8.67
C ILE A 240 3.18 -13.14 9.85
N ASP A 241 4.14 -12.24 9.62
CA ASP A 241 5.16 -11.85 10.59
C ASP A 241 4.80 -10.55 11.33
N ASN A 242 5.13 -10.46 12.62
CA ASN A 242 4.88 -9.25 13.40
C ASN A 242 6.08 -8.30 13.35
N ARG A 243 5.87 -7.07 12.89
CA ARG A 243 6.93 -6.08 12.65
C ARG A 243 7.57 -5.48 13.91
N ALA A 244 7.04 -5.77 15.10
CA ALA A 244 7.60 -5.22 16.34
C ALA A 244 8.89 -5.91 16.80
N VAL A 245 9.24 -7.03 16.19
CA VAL A 245 10.42 -7.83 16.53
C VAL A 245 11.26 -8.07 15.28
N SER A 246 12.46 -8.62 15.46
CA SER A 246 13.31 -9.02 14.32
C SER A 246 12.57 -10.01 13.42
N ASP A 247 12.76 -9.89 12.10
CA ASP A 247 12.08 -10.68 11.07
C ASP A 247 11.90 -12.16 11.46
N PHE A 248 10.64 -12.61 11.42
CA PHE A 248 10.18 -13.96 11.73
C PHE A 248 10.45 -14.45 13.16
N ALA A 249 10.80 -13.58 14.11
CA ALA A 249 10.92 -13.99 15.50
C ALA A 249 9.55 -14.36 16.10
N PHE A 250 8.49 -13.64 15.72
CA PHE A 250 7.13 -13.88 16.20
C PHE A 250 6.10 -13.72 15.08
N VAL A 251 5.41 -14.82 14.79
CA VAL A 251 4.48 -14.93 13.66
C VAL A 251 3.06 -15.24 14.13
N LEU A 252 2.10 -15.04 13.25
CA LEU A 252 0.72 -15.48 13.43
C LEU A 252 0.65 -17.01 13.46
N ASP A 253 0.03 -17.55 14.50
CA ASP A 253 -0.04 -18.98 14.79
C ASP A 253 -1.47 -19.37 15.17
N LEU A 254 -1.98 -20.44 14.57
CA LEU A 254 -3.20 -21.07 15.03
C LEU A 254 -2.89 -21.92 16.25
N THR A 255 -3.46 -21.55 17.41
CA THR A 255 -3.16 -22.17 18.71
C THR A 255 -3.23 -23.69 18.64
N ASP A 256 -2.13 -24.36 18.97
CA ASP A 256 -1.97 -25.83 18.97
C ASP A 256 -2.33 -26.50 17.63
N GLY A 257 -2.43 -25.74 16.54
CA GLY A 257 -2.93 -26.20 15.25
C GLY A 257 -4.39 -26.65 15.28
N ASN A 258 -5.18 -26.18 16.24
CA ASN A 258 -6.57 -26.60 16.42
C ASN A 258 -7.46 -25.99 15.33
N GLU A 259 -7.87 -26.79 14.34
CA GLU A 259 -8.73 -26.40 13.21
C GLU A 259 -10.24 -26.45 13.53
N THR A 260 -10.60 -26.42 14.82
CA THR A 260 -12.02 -26.35 15.25
C THR A 260 -12.52 -24.90 15.16
N PRO A 261 -13.73 -24.64 14.61
CA PRO A 261 -14.37 -23.33 14.68
C PRO A 261 -14.35 -22.71 16.08
N GLY A 262 -14.02 -21.42 16.18
CA GLY A 262 -13.84 -20.68 17.43
C GLY A 262 -12.44 -20.80 18.05
N SER A 263 -11.54 -21.60 17.48
CA SER A 263 -10.16 -21.69 17.99
C SER A 263 -9.41 -20.37 17.81
N GLN A 264 -8.76 -19.89 18.86
CA GLN A 264 -8.07 -18.60 18.85
C GLN A 264 -6.72 -18.64 18.16
N LEU A 265 -6.36 -17.51 17.56
CA LEU A 265 -5.02 -17.26 17.07
C LEU A 265 -4.14 -16.67 18.19
N GLN A 266 -2.85 -16.89 18.05
CA GLN A 266 -1.84 -16.40 18.97
C GLN A 266 -0.60 -15.94 18.20
N ILE A 267 0.30 -15.31 18.93
CA ILE A 267 1.66 -15.08 18.52
C ILE A 267 2.48 -16.27 19.01
N TRP A 268 3.32 -16.81 18.15
CA TRP A 268 4.26 -17.86 18.53
C TRP A 268 5.63 -17.61 17.92
N THR A 269 6.65 -18.26 18.48
CA THR A 269 7.98 -18.21 17.88
C THR A 269 7.91 -18.68 16.44
N GLY A 270 8.48 -17.90 15.52
CA GLY A 270 8.44 -18.23 14.11
C GLY A 270 9.24 -19.48 13.75
N PRO A 271 9.05 -20.00 12.54
CA PRO A 271 9.69 -21.22 12.09
C PRO A 271 11.21 -21.01 11.97
N ILE A 272 12.00 -21.97 12.46
CA ILE A 272 13.43 -22.04 12.14
C ILE A 272 13.53 -22.44 10.66
N PHE A 273 13.96 -21.54 9.78
CA PHE A 273 14.13 -21.79 8.34
C PHE A 273 15.24 -22.80 7.99
N ASN A 274 15.68 -23.63 8.93
CA ASN A 274 16.75 -24.61 8.77
C ASN A 274 16.24 -26.04 8.45
N GLY A 275 15.18 -26.12 7.64
CA GLY A 275 14.85 -27.33 6.88
C GLY A 275 14.08 -28.48 7.58
N THR A 276 13.69 -28.39 8.86
CA THR A 276 13.10 -29.56 9.56
C THR A 276 11.78 -29.36 10.31
N THR A 277 11.13 -28.18 10.27
CA THR A 277 9.76 -28.06 10.81
C THR A 277 8.89 -27.19 9.91
N ASN A 278 8.15 -27.85 9.01
CA ASN A 278 7.00 -27.27 8.34
C ASN A 278 5.91 -27.06 9.40
N ASN A 279 5.94 -25.95 10.12
CA ASN A 279 4.95 -25.67 11.15
C ASN A 279 3.62 -25.29 10.47
N ILE A 280 2.82 -26.31 10.16
CA ILE A 280 1.64 -26.21 9.30
C ILE A 280 0.57 -25.22 9.80
N ASN A 281 0.59 -24.88 11.09
CA ASN A 281 -0.33 -23.94 11.74
C ASN A 281 0.15 -22.47 11.70
N GLN A 282 1.29 -22.18 11.04
CA GLN A 282 1.84 -20.83 10.81
C GLN A 282 1.88 -20.45 9.32
N ASN A 283 1.35 -21.33 8.46
CA ASN A 283 1.25 -21.09 7.03
C ASN A 283 -0.16 -20.65 6.65
N TRP A 284 -0.25 -19.52 5.97
CA TRP A 284 -1.49 -18.82 5.66
C TRP A 284 -1.62 -18.57 4.16
N ILE A 285 -2.86 -18.51 3.69
CA ILE A 285 -3.25 -18.06 2.37
C ILE A 285 -3.94 -16.71 2.55
N VAL A 286 -3.40 -15.67 1.92
CA VAL A 286 -4.03 -14.35 1.89
C VAL A 286 -4.64 -14.15 0.51
N ILE A 287 -5.96 -14.00 0.47
CA ILE A 287 -6.73 -13.88 -0.78
C ILE A 287 -7.30 -12.48 -0.86
N ASN A 288 -6.88 -11.71 -1.87
CA ASN A 288 -7.46 -10.40 -2.12
C ASN A 288 -8.93 -10.54 -2.52
N THR A 289 -9.80 -9.84 -1.80
CA THR A 289 -11.22 -9.70 -2.13
C THR A 289 -11.36 -8.39 -2.91
N PHE A 290 -11.40 -8.47 -4.24
CA PHE A 290 -11.63 -7.32 -5.12
C PHE A 290 -13.08 -6.83 -5.06
#